data_AF-A0A2G6JJC3-F1
#
_entry.id   AF-A0A2G6JJC3-F1
#
_cell.length_a   1.000
_cell.length_b   1.000
_cell.length_c   1.000
_cell.angle_alpha   90.00
_cell.angle_beta   90.00
_cell.angle_gamma   90.00
#
_symmetry.space_group_name_H-M   'P 1'
#
loop_
_entity.id
_entity.type
_entity.pdbx_description
1 polymer ?
#
loop_
_entity_poly.entity_id
_entity_poly.type
_entity_poly.pdbx_seq_one_letter_code
_entity_poly.pdbx_strand_id
1 'polypeptide(L)'
;MKQTIIIILIVACVGVTWYIANTTERLTPQAKSAAENALLAQPEFPARPVWWHDDAVMAIGVVKGRVNPHHAANKACQVLKSKGVTTVSVEVYDVVKIQQEDDWEKLAASNCQ
;
A
#
# COMPACT_ATOMS: atom_id res chain seq x y z
N MET A 1 -13.87 43.38 -6.48
CA MET A 1 -13.59 42.35 -7.51
C MET A 1 -12.45 41.41 -7.09
N LYS A 2 -11.22 41.89 -6.83
CA LYS A 2 -10.10 41.03 -6.36
C LYS A 2 -10.45 40.23 -5.09
N GLN A 3 -11.05 40.88 -4.09
CA GLN A 3 -11.42 40.23 -2.82
C GLN A 3 -12.48 39.14 -3.00
N THR A 4 -13.43 39.33 -3.90
CA THR A 4 -14.49 38.36 -4.23
C THR A 4 -13.92 37.11 -4.89
N ILE A 5 -12.97 37.28 -5.80
CA ILE A 5 -12.26 36.15 -6.46
C ILE A 5 -11.46 35.35 -5.45
N ILE A 6 -10.76 36.02 -4.52
CA ILE A 6 -10.00 35.36 -3.46
C ILE A 6 -10.92 34.52 -2.56
N ILE A 7 -12.08 35.05 -2.16
CA ILE A 7 -13.04 34.32 -1.33
C ILE A 7 -13.57 33.08 -2.06
N ILE A 8 -13.91 33.20 -3.35
CA ILE A 8 -14.37 32.06 -4.16
C ILE A 8 -13.29 30.97 -4.25
N LEU A 9 -12.04 31.36 -4.47
CA LEU A 9 -10.92 30.42 -4.51
C LEU A 9 -10.73 29.69 -3.18
N ILE A 10 -10.81 30.40 -2.04
CA ILE A 10 -10.70 29.78 -0.72
C ILE A 10 -11.84 28.77 -0.51
N VAL A 11 -13.08 29.16 -0.80
CA VAL A 11 -14.26 28.27 -0.66
C VAL A 11 -14.12 27.05 -1.57
N ALA A 12 -13.63 27.21 -2.80
CA ALA A 12 -13.38 26.09 -3.70
C ALA A 12 -12.31 25.13 -3.17
N CYS A 13 -11.19 25.65 -2.66
CA CYS A 13 -10.12 24.83 -2.06
C CYS A 13 -10.61 24.04 -0.84
N VAL A 14 -11.37 24.68 0.05
CA VAL A 14 -11.95 24.01 1.22
C VAL A 14 -12.93 22.92 0.77
N GLY A 15 -13.79 23.22 -0.20
CA GLY A 15 -14.75 22.26 -0.75
C GLY A 15 -14.10 21.02 -1.35
N VAL A 16 -13.06 21.21 -2.16
CA VAL A 16 -12.28 20.09 -2.74
C VAL A 16 -11.58 19.27 -1.66
N THR A 17 -10.96 19.93 -0.69
CA THR A 17 -10.25 19.24 0.41
C THR A 17 -11.20 18.40 1.24
N TRP A 18 -12.37 18.94 1.59
CA TRP A 18 -13.41 18.22 2.33
C TRP A 18 -13.96 17.03 1.52
N TYR A 19 -14.20 17.23 0.22
CA TYR A 19 -14.65 16.15 -0.67
C TYR A 19 -13.65 14.99 -0.71
N ILE A 20 -12.36 15.27 -0.90
CA ILE A 20 -11.31 14.24 -0.90
C ILE A 20 -11.25 13.53 0.46
N ALA A 21 -11.27 14.27 1.56
CA ALA A 21 -11.22 13.70 2.90
C ALA A 21 -12.40 12.75 3.19
N ASN A 22 -13.58 13.05 2.68
CA ASN A 22 -14.79 12.25 2.93
C ASN A 22 -14.99 11.10 1.94
N THR A 23 -14.34 11.13 0.78
CA THR A 23 -14.43 10.08 -0.25
C THR A 23 -13.27 9.10 -0.22
N THR A 24 -12.16 9.46 0.42
CA THR A 24 -11.01 8.56 0.56
C THR A 24 -11.30 7.50 1.62
N GLU A 25 -11.50 6.26 1.18
CA GLU A 25 -11.64 5.12 2.08
C GLU A 25 -10.27 4.81 2.72
N ARG A 26 -10.15 5.06 4.02
CA ARG A 26 -8.91 4.85 4.77
C ARG A 26 -8.93 3.51 5.47
N LEU A 27 -7.85 2.75 5.35
CA LEU A 27 -7.68 1.53 6.14
C LEU A 27 -7.52 1.88 7.62
N THR A 28 -8.25 1.19 8.49
CA THR A 28 -8.08 1.36 9.93
C THR A 28 -6.72 0.83 10.38
N PRO A 29 -6.09 1.41 11.42
CA PRO A 29 -4.83 0.88 11.97
C PRO A 29 -4.90 -0.60 12.33
N GLN A 30 -6.07 -1.05 12.81
CA GLN A 30 -6.33 -2.45 13.15
C GLN A 30 -6.32 -3.36 11.91
N ALA A 31 -6.92 -2.92 10.79
CA ALA A 31 -6.91 -3.68 9.54
C ALA A 31 -5.49 -3.81 8.97
N LYS A 32 -4.71 -2.73 8.99
CA LYS A 32 -3.30 -2.74 8.56
C LYS A 32 -2.46 -3.69 9.41
N SER A 33 -2.58 -3.60 10.73
CA SER A 33 -1.86 -4.50 11.64
C SER A 33 -2.27 -5.97 11.45
N ALA A 34 -3.55 -6.25 11.28
CA ALA A 34 -4.03 -7.61 11.03
C ALA A 34 -3.53 -8.19 9.69
N ALA A 35 -3.48 -7.36 8.65
CA ALA A 35 -2.92 -7.70 7.34
C ALA A 35 -1.42 -8.00 7.42
N GLU A 36 -0.64 -7.13 8.06
CA GLU A 36 0.80 -7.32 8.23
C GLU A 36 1.12 -8.60 9.02
N ASN A 37 0.38 -8.86 10.10
CA ASN A 37 0.55 -10.07 10.91
C ASN A 37 0.19 -11.33 10.12
N ALA A 38 -0.82 -11.27 9.25
CA ALA A 38 -1.22 -12.40 8.42
C ALA A 38 -0.18 -12.73 7.34
N LEU A 39 0.49 -11.71 6.79
CA LEU A 39 1.59 -11.88 5.86
C LEU A 39 2.84 -12.41 6.56
N LEU A 40 3.16 -11.89 7.74
CA LEU A 40 4.26 -12.42 8.57
C LEU A 40 4.14 -13.91 8.87
N ALA A 41 2.92 -14.42 8.98
CA ALA A 41 2.69 -15.83 9.22
C ALA A 41 2.99 -16.72 8.00
N GLN A 42 3.21 -16.14 6.81
CA GLN A 42 3.56 -16.90 5.61
C GLN A 42 5.08 -17.07 5.50
N PRO A 43 5.57 -18.29 5.24
CA PRO A 43 7.01 -18.58 5.17
C PRO A 43 7.72 -17.93 3.97
N GLU A 44 6.97 -17.55 2.95
CA GLU A 44 7.47 -16.87 1.74
C GLU A 44 7.81 -15.39 1.97
N PHE A 45 7.34 -14.79 3.07
CA PHE A 45 7.60 -13.40 3.42
C PHE A 45 8.59 -13.34 4.60
N PRO A 46 9.86 -12.98 4.37
CA PRO A 46 10.92 -13.04 5.37
C PRO A 46 10.80 -11.99 6.48
N ALA A 47 9.94 -10.98 6.31
CA ALA A 47 9.77 -9.87 7.24
C ALA A 47 8.36 -9.27 7.14
N ARG A 48 8.05 -8.35 8.07
CA ARG A 48 6.85 -7.50 7.98
C ARG A 48 6.86 -6.76 6.64
N PRO A 49 5.68 -6.42 6.08
CA PRO A 49 5.58 -5.52 4.95
C PRO A 49 6.46 -4.30 5.15
N VAL A 50 7.19 -3.96 4.10
CA VAL A 50 8.31 -3.02 4.14
C VAL A 50 7.80 -1.59 4.32
N TRP A 51 6.68 -1.24 3.68
CA TRP A 51 6.03 0.05 3.85
C TRP A 51 4.58 0.06 3.33
N TRP A 52 3.83 1.10 3.72
CA TRP A 52 2.51 1.43 3.19
C TRP A 52 2.54 2.82 2.53
N HIS A 53 1.88 2.98 1.38
CA HIS A 53 1.59 4.27 0.77
C HIS A 53 0.10 4.58 0.83
N ASP A 54 -0.28 5.65 1.54
CA ASP A 54 -1.63 6.24 1.50
C ASP A 54 -2.80 5.23 1.57
N ASP A 55 -2.61 4.13 2.30
CA ASP A 55 -3.58 3.02 2.41
C ASP A 55 -3.95 2.35 1.07
N ALA A 56 -3.24 2.68 -0.01
CA ALA A 56 -3.48 2.22 -1.37
C ALA A 56 -2.39 1.29 -1.90
N VAL A 57 -1.16 1.38 -1.38
CA VAL A 57 -0.05 0.48 -1.75
C VAL A 57 0.53 -0.15 -0.50
N MET A 58 0.83 -1.44 -0.57
CA MET A 58 1.59 -2.16 0.44
C MET A 58 2.76 -2.88 -0.21
N ALA A 59 3.97 -2.56 0.24
CA ALA A 59 5.16 -3.22 -0.24
C ALA A 59 5.54 -4.41 0.63
N ILE A 60 5.93 -5.49 -0.02
CA ILE A 60 6.43 -6.69 0.63
C ILE A 60 7.82 -7.04 0.12
N GLY A 61 8.67 -7.51 1.02
CA GLY A 61 9.99 -8.00 0.67
C GLY A 61 9.93 -9.49 0.36
N VAL A 62 10.69 -9.93 -0.64
CA VAL A 62 10.98 -11.34 -0.91
C VAL A 62 12.47 -11.51 -1.18
N VAL A 63 12.97 -12.73 -1.06
CA VAL A 63 14.33 -13.07 -1.51
C VAL A 63 14.26 -13.49 -2.98
N LYS A 64 14.88 -12.71 -3.87
CA LYS A 64 14.91 -12.99 -5.31
C LYS A 64 15.47 -14.39 -5.57
N GLY A 65 14.83 -15.14 -6.46
CA GLY A 65 15.19 -16.52 -6.80
C GLY A 65 14.67 -17.60 -5.83
N ARG A 66 14.17 -17.25 -4.64
CA ARG A 66 13.49 -18.22 -3.74
C ARG A 66 11.99 -18.31 -3.97
N VAL A 67 11.38 -17.22 -4.42
CA VAL A 67 9.94 -17.11 -4.66
C VAL A 67 9.71 -16.42 -6.00
N ASN A 68 8.68 -16.83 -6.73
CA ASN A 68 8.22 -16.10 -7.91
C ASN A 68 7.54 -14.79 -7.47
N PRO A 69 8.05 -13.60 -7.86
CA PRO A 69 7.53 -12.33 -7.38
C PRO A 69 6.05 -12.06 -7.73
N HIS A 70 5.59 -12.50 -8.91
CA HIS A 70 4.19 -12.35 -9.30
C HIS A 70 3.26 -13.27 -8.48
N HIS A 71 3.71 -14.49 -8.21
CA HIS A 71 2.98 -15.39 -7.33
C HIS A 71 2.88 -14.82 -5.91
N ALA A 72 3.99 -14.29 -5.37
CA ALA A 72 4.03 -13.61 -4.07
C ALA A 72 3.05 -12.44 -4.00
N ALA A 73 3.00 -11.59 -5.04
CA ALA A 73 2.06 -10.46 -5.11
C ALA A 73 0.59 -10.93 -5.05
N ASN A 74 0.25 -11.94 -5.87
CA ASN A 74 -1.10 -12.51 -5.91
C ASN A 74 -1.48 -13.18 -4.57
N LYS A 75 -0.55 -13.91 -3.98
CA LYS A 75 -0.76 -14.60 -2.70
C LYS A 75 -0.97 -13.61 -1.56
N ALA A 76 -0.18 -12.54 -1.53
CA ALA A 76 -0.37 -11.44 -0.59
C ALA A 76 -1.75 -10.80 -0.75
N CYS A 77 -2.22 -10.55 -1.98
CA CYS A 77 -3.60 -10.08 -2.20
C CYS A 77 -4.67 -11.01 -1.64
N GLN A 78 -4.50 -12.33 -1.76
CA GLN A 78 -5.42 -13.30 -1.16
C GLN A 78 -5.42 -13.21 0.37
N VAL A 79 -4.25 -13.05 0.97
CA VAL A 79 -4.12 -12.87 2.43
C VAL A 79 -4.79 -11.56 2.88
N LEU A 80 -4.54 -10.45 2.19
CA LEU A 80 -5.17 -9.15 2.45
C LEU A 80 -6.69 -9.23 2.37
N LYS A 81 -7.21 -9.86 1.32
CA LYS A 81 -8.65 -10.04 1.10
C LYS A 81 -9.30 -10.81 2.25
N SER A 82 -8.62 -11.81 2.80
CA SER A 82 -9.09 -12.55 3.99
C SER A 82 -9.20 -11.69 5.25
N LYS A 83 -8.56 -10.52 5.28
CA LYS A 83 -8.61 -9.51 6.35
C LYS A 83 -9.50 -8.31 6.02
N GLY A 84 -10.27 -8.39 4.92
CA GLY A 84 -11.15 -7.30 4.49
C GLY A 84 -10.41 -6.15 3.79
N VAL A 85 -9.16 -6.35 3.38
CA VAL A 85 -8.37 -5.36 2.65
C VAL A 85 -8.38 -5.72 1.16
N THR A 86 -9.12 -4.98 0.34
CA THR A 86 -9.34 -5.30 -1.09
C THR A 86 -8.94 -4.18 -2.04
N THR A 87 -8.81 -2.95 -1.56
CA THR A 87 -8.55 -1.77 -2.41
C THR A 87 -7.07 -1.49 -2.63
N VAL A 88 -6.19 -2.32 -2.07
CA VAL A 88 -4.74 -2.13 -2.03
C VAL A 88 -4.07 -2.78 -3.25
N SER A 89 -3.02 -2.13 -3.75
CA SER A 89 -2.03 -2.73 -4.63
C SER A 89 -0.86 -3.27 -3.83
N VAL A 90 -0.46 -4.51 -4.07
CA VAL A 90 0.74 -5.11 -3.50
C VAL A 90 1.91 -4.90 -4.44
N GLU A 91 3.04 -4.41 -3.93
CA GLU A 91 4.31 -4.31 -4.65
C GLU A 91 5.36 -5.21 -3.99
N VAL A 92 6.17 -5.89 -4.80
CA VAL A 92 7.15 -6.87 -4.34
C VAL A 92 8.56 -6.38 -4.63
N TYR A 93 9.42 -6.43 -3.62
CA TYR A 93 10.80 -5.93 -3.69
C TYR A 93 11.81 -6.98 -3.27
N ASP A 94 13.05 -6.85 -3.75
CA ASP A 94 14.17 -7.67 -3.28
C ASP A 94 14.67 -7.16 -1.93
N VAL A 95 14.34 -7.89 -0.86
CA VAL A 95 14.74 -7.49 0.50
C VAL A 95 16.25 -7.53 0.70
N VAL A 96 16.96 -8.41 -0.01
CA VAL A 96 18.42 -8.55 0.13
C VAL A 96 19.09 -7.33 -0.50
N LYS A 97 18.60 -6.91 -1.67
CA LYS A 97 19.14 -5.75 -2.38
C LYS A 97 18.90 -4.44 -1.61
N ILE A 98 17.70 -4.26 -1.05
CA ILE A 98 17.40 -3.12 -0.16
C ILE A 98 18.39 -3.08 1.02
N GLN A 99 18.64 -4.24 1.66
CA GLN A 99 19.52 -4.30 2.83
C GLN A 99 21.00 -4.04 2.52
N GLN A 100 21.47 -4.43 1.33
CA GLN A 100 22.90 -4.36 0.97
C GLN A 100 23.26 -3.09 0.21
N GLU A 101 22.35 -2.61 -0.65
CA GLU A 101 22.63 -1.58 -1.64
C GLU A 101 21.71 -0.36 -1.52
N ASP A 102 20.71 -0.40 -0.61
CA ASP A 102 19.62 0.59 -0.53
C ASP A 102 18.90 0.80 -1.89
N ASP A 103 18.86 -0.27 -2.70
CA ASP A 103 18.19 -0.27 -4.01
C ASP A 103 16.79 -0.89 -3.92
N TRP A 104 15.80 -0.08 -4.27
CA TRP A 104 14.38 -0.41 -4.24
C TRP A 104 13.89 -0.94 -5.59
N GLU A 105 14.55 -2.00 -6.07
CA GLU A 105 14.17 -2.69 -7.31
C GLU A 105 12.80 -3.36 -7.14
N LYS A 106 11.77 -2.83 -7.81
CA LYS A 106 10.45 -3.44 -7.87
C LYS A 106 10.50 -4.68 -8.77
N LEU A 107 10.20 -5.84 -8.18
CA LEU A 107 10.20 -7.13 -8.87
C LEU A 107 8.85 -7.47 -9.50
N ALA A 108 7.75 -7.13 -8.84
CA ALA A 108 6.39 -7.38 -9.33
C ALA A 108 5.37 -6.49 -8.61
N ALA A 109 4.13 -6.47 -9.13
CA ALA A 109 2.99 -5.87 -8.46
C ALA A 109 1.69 -6.64 -8.80
N SER A 110 0.69 -6.53 -7.93
CA SER A 110 -0.69 -6.99 -8.17
C SER A 110 -1.69 -6.06 -7.52
N ASN A 111 -2.79 -5.76 -8.21
CA ASN A 111 -3.94 -5.08 -7.61
C ASN A 111 -4.83 -6.11 -6.92
N CYS A 112 -5.30 -5.84 -5.70
CA CYS A 112 -6.10 -6.79 -4.91
C CYS A 112 -7.62 -6.64 -5.08
N GLN A 113 -8.05 -5.71 -5.95
CA GLN A 113 -9.45 -5.52 -6.34
C GLN A 113 -10.01 -6.75 -7.06
#